data_AF-A0A9X3ALS3-F1
#
_entry.id   AF-A0A9X3ALS3-F1
#
_cell.length_a   1.000
_cell.length_b   1.000
_cell.length_c   1.000
_cell.angle_alpha   90.00
_cell.angle_beta   90.00
_cell.angle_gamma   90.00
#
_symmetry.space_group_name_H-M   'P 1'
#
loop_
_entity.id
_entity.type
_entity.pdbx_description
1 polymer ?
#
loop_
_entity_poly.entity_id
_entity_poly.type
_entity_poly.pdbx_seq_one_letter_code
_entity_poly.pdbx_strand_id
1 'polypeptide(L)'
;MRLILTALIFVEGLFFLLLGLNFLIMPTGAAVSFGLSPNGPAGLAVLRADFPALFFVGGAGMIWGAWKRNGELLLVPAAIFGIALFGRLVSVFADGAYPGFWFPMLVEAFAVLLAVAGSRVLPHQVV
;
A
#
# COMPACT_ATOMS: atom_id res chain seq x y z
N MET A 1 22.37 -9.05 1.71
CA MET A 1 21.27 -8.68 0.79
C MET A 1 19.89 -9.07 1.32
N ARG A 2 19.63 -10.36 1.65
CA ARG A 2 18.32 -10.81 2.16
C ARG A 2 17.79 -10.01 3.38
N LEU A 3 18.61 -9.80 4.41
CA LEU A 3 18.21 -9.08 5.62
C LEU A 3 17.77 -7.63 5.34
N ILE A 4 18.46 -6.95 4.44
CA ILE A 4 18.12 -5.57 4.05
C ILE A 4 16.75 -5.55 3.36
N LEU A 5 16.53 -6.45 2.41
CA LEU A 5 15.24 -6.57 1.72
C LEU A 5 14.09 -6.85 2.70
N THR A 6 14.26 -7.81 3.61
CA THR A 6 13.25 -8.14 4.62
C THR A 6 12.98 -6.97 5.56
N ALA A 7 14.02 -6.23 5.98
CA ALA A 7 13.86 -5.05 6.81
C ALA A 7 13.12 -3.92 6.09
N LEU A 8 13.43 -3.67 4.81
CA LEU A 8 12.73 -2.66 4.01
C LEU A 8 11.25 -3.01 3.83
N ILE A 9 10.93 -4.28 3.51
CA ILE A 9 9.55 -4.75 3.40
C ILE A 9 8.80 -4.56 4.73
N PHE A 10 9.45 -4.85 5.86
CA PHE A 10 8.85 -4.70 7.18
C PHE A 10 8.55 -3.23 7.51
N VAL A 11 9.51 -2.33 7.27
CA VAL A 11 9.37 -0.89 7.52
C VAL A 11 8.27 -0.29 6.64
N GLU A 12 8.24 -0.66 5.36
CA GLU A 12 7.20 -0.21 4.45
C GLU A 12 5.82 -0.77 4.81
N GLY A 13 5.74 -2.05 5.19
CA GLY A 13 4.51 -2.63 5.71
C GLY A 13 3.99 -1.90 6.95
N LEU A 14 4.89 -1.54 7.88
CA LEU A 14 4.54 -0.74 9.06
C LEU A 14 4.03 0.65 8.68
N PHE A 15 4.67 1.31 7.71
CA PHE A 15 4.20 2.59 7.17
C PHE A 15 2.76 2.50 6.66
N PHE A 16 2.42 1.46 5.88
CA PHE A 16 1.04 1.25 5.44
C PHE A 16 0.07 0.99 6.60
N LEU A 17 0.45 0.19 7.59
CA LEU A 17 -0.40 0.00 8.78
C LEU A 17 -0.68 1.33 9.49
N LEU A 18 0.30 2.22 9.61
CA LEU A 18 0.09 3.54 10.20
C LEU A 18 -0.83 4.43 9.35
N LEU A 19 -0.74 4.35 8.01
CA LEU A 19 -1.69 5.04 7.12
C LEU A 19 -3.12 4.52 7.29
N GLY A 20 -3.31 3.19 7.31
CA GLY A 20 -4.63 2.60 7.54
C GLY A 20 -5.21 3.00 8.90
N LEU A 21 -4.37 3.06 9.94
CA LEU A 21 -4.80 3.51 11.26
C LEU A 21 -5.19 4.99 11.27
N ASN A 22 -4.45 5.83 10.54
CA ASN A 22 -4.77 7.26 10.40
C ASN A 22 -6.16 7.45 9.74
N PHE A 23 -6.48 6.68 8.69
CA PHE A 23 -7.82 6.73 8.08
C PHE A 23 -8.94 6.28 9.02
N LEU A 24 -8.69 5.37 9.97
CA LEU A 24 -9.70 4.99 10.96
C LEU A 24 -9.97 6.10 12.00
N ILE A 25 -8.89 6.67 12.54
CA ILE A 25 -8.95 7.59 13.69
C ILE A 25 -9.23 9.03 13.22
N MET A 26 -8.54 9.48 12.17
CA MET A 26 -8.55 10.85 11.66
C MET A 26 -8.83 10.91 10.14
N PRO A 27 -9.95 10.37 9.64
CA PRO A 27 -10.21 10.22 8.20
C PRO A 27 -10.21 11.53 7.41
N THR A 28 -10.71 12.63 8.00
CA THR A 28 -10.75 13.93 7.33
C THR A 28 -9.33 14.47 7.12
N GLY A 29 -8.47 14.37 8.13
CA GLY A 29 -7.06 14.76 8.04
C GLY A 29 -6.29 13.87 7.06
N ALA A 30 -6.52 12.55 7.11
CA ALA A 30 -5.91 11.60 6.18
C ALA A 30 -6.31 11.87 4.72
N ALA A 31 -7.59 12.17 4.47
CA ALA A 31 -8.15 12.43 3.14
C ALA A 31 -7.50 13.62 2.43
N VAL A 32 -7.10 14.68 3.16
CA VAL A 32 -6.44 15.86 2.59
C VAL A 32 -5.16 15.48 1.83
N SER A 33 -4.34 14.58 2.39
CA SER A 33 -3.12 14.11 1.75
C SER A 33 -3.37 13.30 0.47
N PHE A 34 -4.59 12.80 0.28
CA PHE A 34 -5.03 12.06 -0.89
C PHE A 34 -5.87 12.93 -1.86
N GLY A 35 -6.03 14.23 -1.58
CA GLY A 35 -6.86 15.13 -2.39
C GLY A 35 -8.37 14.85 -2.27
N LEU A 36 -8.78 14.21 -1.18
CA LEU A 36 -10.17 13.79 -0.96
C LEU A 36 -10.87 14.70 0.05
N SER A 37 -12.18 14.91 -0.16
CA SER A 37 -13.07 15.53 0.80
C SER A 37 -14.31 14.65 0.98
N PRO A 38 -14.64 14.22 2.22
CA PRO A 38 -15.78 13.33 2.43
C PRO A 38 -17.11 14.07 2.22
N ASN A 39 -18.03 13.45 1.47
CA ASN A 39 -19.40 13.89 1.38
C ASN A 39 -20.23 13.36 2.58
N GLY A 40 -20.24 14.12 3.67
CA GLY A 40 -21.00 13.82 4.87
C GLY A 40 -20.66 12.47 5.52
N PRO A 41 -21.58 11.88 6.29
CA PRO A 41 -21.36 10.60 6.98
C PRO A 41 -21.04 9.44 6.03
N ALA A 42 -21.61 9.43 4.82
CA ALA A 42 -21.36 8.40 3.83
C ALA A 42 -19.90 8.41 3.34
N GLY A 43 -19.37 9.59 3.00
CA GLY A 43 -17.95 9.73 2.62
C GLY A 43 -17.02 9.34 3.76
N LEU A 44 -17.36 9.70 5.00
CA LEU A 44 -16.60 9.30 6.19
C LEU A 44 -16.61 7.78 6.44
N ALA A 45 -17.68 7.08 6.05
CA ALA A 45 -17.76 5.62 6.15
C ALA A 45 -16.83 4.96 5.12
N VAL A 46 -16.85 5.43 3.86
CA VAL A 46 -15.96 4.97 2.78
C VAL A 46 -14.49 5.14 3.18
N LEU A 47 -14.12 6.32 3.69
CA LEU A 47 -12.75 6.58 4.12
C LEU A 47 -12.27 5.62 5.23
N ARG A 48 -13.16 5.20 6.14
CA ARG A 48 -12.83 4.27 7.23
C ARG A 48 -12.90 2.80 6.83
N ALA A 49 -13.62 2.47 5.76
CA ALA A 49 -13.73 1.11 5.28
C ALA A 49 -12.59 0.80 4.30
N ASP A 50 -12.52 1.56 3.21
CA ASP A 50 -11.80 1.13 2.02
C ASP A 50 -10.29 1.39 2.14
N PHE A 51 -9.90 2.56 2.64
CA PHE A 51 -8.48 2.88 2.84
C PHE A 51 -7.82 1.99 3.90
N PRO A 52 -8.43 1.77 5.09
CA PRO A 52 -7.90 0.82 6.06
C PRO A 52 -7.88 -0.60 5.53
N ALA A 53 -8.89 -1.06 4.78
CA ALA A 53 -8.86 -2.39 4.17
C ALA A 53 -7.64 -2.57 3.24
N LEU A 54 -7.40 -1.61 2.34
CA LEU A 54 -6.26 -1.64 1.42
C LEU A 54 -4.92 -1.62 2.17
N PHE A 55 -4.75 -0.67 3.09
CA PHE A 55 -3.48 -0.46 3.77
C PHE A 55 -3.20 -1.50 4.86
N PHE A 56 -4.22 -2.00 5.56
CA PHE A 56 -4.04 -3.09 6.52
C PHE A 56 -3.73 -4.40 5.83
N VAL A 57 -4.46 -4.77 4.78
CA VAL A 57 -4.18 -6.02 4.06
C VAL A 57 -2.82 -5.95 3.36
N GLY A 58 -2.53 -4.83 2.67
CA GLY A 58 -1.21 -4.60 2.05
C GLY A 58 -0.08 -4.61 3.08
N GLY A 59 -0.17 -3.76 4.10
CA GLY A 59 0.86 -3.63 5.13
C GLY A 59 1.06 -4.89 5.96
N ALA A 60 -0.02 -5.55 6.39
CA ALA A 60 0.05 -6.79 7.16
C ALA A 60 0.60 -7.94 6.30
N GLY A 61 0.22 -8.01 5.01
CA GLY A 61 0.80 -8.97 4.07
C GLY A 61 2.31 -8.80 3.91
N MET A 62 2.80 -7.57 3.85
CA MET A 62 4.23 -7.26 3.80
C MET A 62 4.95 -7.70 5.09
N ILE A 63 4.43 -7.29 6.25
CA ILE A 63 5.02 -7.65 7.56
C ILE A 63 5.03 -9.17 7.75
N TRP A 64 3.89 -9.82 7.50
CA TRP A 64 3.75 -11.26 7.71
C TRP A 64 4.61 -12.05 6.72
N GLY A 65 4.59 -11.69 5.44
CA GLY A 65 5.43 -12.33 4.41
C GLY A 65 6.91 -12.20 4.74
N ALA A 66 7.36 -11.04 5.19
CA ALA A 66 8.72 -10.81 5.65
C ALA A 66 9.07 -11.63 6.89
N TRP A 67 8.19 -11.65 7.91
CA TRP A 67 8.43 -12.36 9.17
C TRP A 67 8.44 -13.88 9.00
N LYS A 68 7.40 -14.44 8.35
CA LYS A 68 7.31 -15.88 8.08
C LYS A 68 8.23 -16.33 6.95
N ARG A 69 8.89 -15.40 6.27
CA ARG A 69 9.73 -15.66 5.10
C ARG A 69 8.95 -16.39 4.00
N ASN A 70 7.68 -16.03 3.80
CA ASN A 70 6.83 -16.63 2.79
C ASN A 70 6.65 -15.63 1.64
N GLY A 71 7.24 -15.96 0.49
CA GLY A 71 7.16 -15.15 -0.73
C GLY A 71 5.76 -15.07 -1.33
N GLU A 72 4.91 -16.09 -1.14
CA GLU A 72 3.53 -16.10 -1.67
C GLU A 72 2.68 -15.00 -1.04
N LEU A 73 2.85 -14.76 0.25
CA LEU A 73 2.13 -13.72 0.97
C LEU A 73 2.50 -12.31 0.51
N LEU A 74 3.67 -12.13 -0.10
CA LEU A 74 4.09 -10.86 -0.69
C LEU A 74 3.44 -10.60 -2.06
N LEU A 75 2.83 -11.60 -2.69
CA LEU A 75 2.07 -11.38 -3.92
C LEU A 75 0.78 -10.58 -3.66
N VAL A 76 0.20 -10.69 -2.46
CA VAL A 76 -0.99 -9.91 -2.06
C VAL A 76 -0.72 -8.40 -2.05
N PRO A 77 0.28 -7.87 -1.31
CA PRO A 77 0.61 -6.45 -1.37
C PRO A 77 1.12 -6.03 -2.76
N ALA A 78 1.84 -6.89 -3.48
CA ALA A 78 2.23 -6.60 -4.86
C ALA A 78 1.00 -6.36 -5.77
N ALA A 79 -0.05 -7.16 -5.62
CA ALA A 79 -1.29 -6.97 -6.37
C ALA A 79 -2.02 -5.68 -5.96
N ILE A 80 -2.19 -5.43 -4.65
CA ILE A 80 -2.88 -4.23 -4.15
C ILE A 80 -2.21 -2.95 -4.63
N PHE A 81 -0.91 -2.79 -4.38
CA PHE A 81 -0.19 -1.57 -4.76
C PHE A 81 0.11 -1.51 -6.25
N GLY A 82 0.20 -2.65 -6.94
CA GLY A 82 0.32 -2.71 -8.40
C GLY A 82 -0.93 -2.20 -9.09
N ILE A 83 -2.12 -2.57 -8.60
CA ILE A 83 -3.39 -2.06 -9.11
C ILE A 83 -3.55 -0.57 -8.79
N ALA A 84 -3.15 -0.12 -7.60
CA ALA A 84 -3.15 1.30 -7.24
C ALA A 84 -2.26 2.13 -8.20
N LEU A 85 -1.02 1.67 -8.43
CA LEU A 85 -0.10 2.30 -9.37
C LEU A 85 -0.65 2.31 -10.79
N PHE A 86 -1.27 1.20 -11.23
CA PHE A 86 -1.92 1.14 -12.53
C PHE A 86 -3.07 2.16 -12.64
N GLY A 87 -3.89 2.30 -11.61
CA GLY A 87 -4.93 3.33 -11.54
C GLY A 87 -4.37 4.74 -11.71
N ARG A 88 -3.22 5.04 -11.07
CA ARG A 88 -2.53 6.32 -11.29
C ARG A 88 -2.01 6.49 -12.70
N LEU A 89 -1.44 5.45 -13.31
CA LEU A 89 -1.00 5.51 -14.70
C LEU A 89 -2.19 5.84 -15.62
N VAL A 90 -3.33 5.18 -15.43
CA VAL A 90 -4.57 5.50 -16.16
C VAL A 90 -4.95 6.97 -15.96
N SER A 91 -4.92 7.48 -14.73
CA SER A 91 -5.25 8.89 -14.45
C SER A 91 -4.27 9.88 -15.10
N VAL A 92 -2.98 9.59 -15.20
CA VAL A 92 -2.03 10.44 -15.97
C VAL A 92 -2.47 10.58 -17.43
N PHE A 93 -2.89 9.47 -18.05
CA PHE A 93 -3.30 9.47 -19.44
C PHE A 93 -4.70 10.08 -19.65
N ALA A 94 -5.62 9.87 -18.71
CA ALA A 94 -7.00 10.32 -18.82
C ALA A 94 -7.23 11.76 -18.35
N ASP A 95 -6.64 12.13 -17.21
CA ASP A 95 -6.92 13.37 -16.48
C ASP A 95 -5.70 14.32 -16.43
N GLY A 96 -4.50 13.82 -16.73
CA GLY A 96 -3.25 14.56 -16.63
C GLY A 96 -2.59 14.46 -15.25
N ALA A 97 -1.41 15.10 -15.11
CA ALA A 97 -0.67 15.12 -13.86
C ALA A 97 -0.95 16.40 -13.04
N TYR A 98 -0.83 16.29 -11.71
CA TYR A 98 -0.91 17.43 -10.77
C TYR A 98 0.42 17.64 -10.03
N PRO A 99 0.65 18.82 -9.40
CA PRO A 99 1.88 19.05 -8.62
C PRO A 99 2.08 17.99 -7.53
N GLY A 100 3.21 17.28 -7.56
CA GLY A 100 3.49 16.18 -6.63
C GLY A 100 2.88 14.82 -7.00
N PHE A 101 2.31 14.68 -8.19
CA PHE A 101 1.73 13.41 -8.69
C PHE A 101 2.70 12.21 -8.58
N TRP A 102 3.99 12.45 -8.80
CA TRP A 102 5.03 11.43 -8.80
C TRP A 102 5.26 10.78 -7.43
N PHE A 103 4.96 11.49 -6.33
CA PHE A 103 5.29 11.03 -4.98
C PHE A 103 4.51 9.76 -4.58
N PRO A 104 3.17 9.72 -4.64
CA PRO A 104 2.45 8.49 -4.31
C PRO A 104 2.74 7.35 -5.31
N MET A 105 2.99 7.66 -6.58
CA MET A 105 3.44 6.64 -7.54
C MET A 105 4.76 6.01 -7.13
N LEU A 106 5.71 6.79 -6.59
CA LEU A 106 7.00 6.29 -6.14
C LEU A 106 6.79 5.34 -4.95
N VAL A 107 5.95 5.72 -3.99
CA VAL A 107 5.62 4.86 -2.83
C VAL A 107 4.98 3.54 -3.29
N GLU A 108 4.00 3.60 -4.20
CA GLU A 108 3.34 2.39 -4.72
C GLU A 108 4.31 1.52 -5.53
N ALA A 109 5.15 2.13 -6.39
CA ALA A 109 6.16 1.41 -7.17
C ALA A 109 7.22 0.76 -6.26
N PHE A 110 7.63 1.45 -5.20
CA PHE A 110 8.57 0.90 -4.21
C PHE A 110 7.97 -0.32 -3.49
N ALA A 111 6.71 -0.23 -3.05
CA ALA A 111 5.98 -1.34 -2.45
C ALA A 111 5.89 -2.56 -3.36
N VAL A 112 5.54 -2.34 -4.63
CA VAL A 112 5.48 -3.41 -5.64
C VAL A 112 6.85 -4.03 -5.86
N LEU A 113 7.89 -3.21 -6.04
CA LEU A 113 9.24 -3.70 -6.27
C LEU A 113 9.76 -4.52 -5.08
N LEU A 114 9.56 -4.05 -3.85
CA LEU A 114 9.97 -4.78 -2.66
C LEU A 114 9.19 -6.07 -2.48
N ALA A 115 7.87 -6.04 -2.70
CA ALA A 115 7.02 -7.22 -2.57
C ALA A 115 7.34 -8.29 -3.63
N VAL A 116 7.56 -7.90 -4.89
CA VAL A 116 7.95 -8.81 -5.97
C VAL A 116 9.39 -9.31 -5.79
N ALA A 117 10.33 -8.44 -5.43
CA ALA A 117 11.70 -8.89 -5.15
C ALA A 117 11.72 -9.85 -3.95
N GLY A 118 10.96 -9.54 -2.91
CA GLY A 118 10.78 -10.39 -1.74
C GLY A 118 10.17 -11.74 -2.11
N SER A 119 9.14 -11.78 -2.95
CA SER A 119 8.51 -13.03 -3.38
C SER A 119 9.49 -13.92 -4.15
N ARG A 120 10.36 -13.35 -4.98
CA ARG A 120 11.37 -14.11 -5.74
C ARG A 120 12.56 -14.60 -4.91
N VAL A 121 12.85 -13.94 -3.79
CA VAL A 121 14.02 -14.26 -2.94
C VAL A 121 13.65 -15.15 -1.76
N LEU A 122 12.43 -15.01 -1.23
CA LEU A 122 11.94 -15.80 -0.10
C LEU A 122 11.33 -17.12 -0.57
N PRO A 123 11.41 -18.19 0.25
CA PRO A 123 10.78 -19.45 -0.09
C PRO A 123 9.26 -19.29 -0.19
N HIS A 124 8.68 -20.05 -1.11
CA HIS A 124 7.23 -20.19 -1.22
C HIS A 124 6.83 -21.34 -0.31
N GLN A 125 5.93 -21.06 0.63
CA GLN A 125 5.38 -22.08 1.52
C GLN A 125 3.88 -22.14 1.28
N VAL A 126 3.40 -23.32 0.90
CA VAL A 126 1.97 -23.61 0.90
C VAL A 126 1.50 -23.49 2.35
N VAL A 127 0.71 -22.46 2.63
CA VAL A 127 0.12 -22.24 3.97
C VAL A 127 -1.01 -23.23 4.20
#